data_AF-A0A380FN24-F1
#
_entry.id   AF-A0A380FN24-F1
#
_cell.length_a   1.000
_cell.length_b   1.000
_cell.length_c   1.000
_cell.angle_alpha   90.00
_cell.angle_beta   90.00
_cell.angle_gamma   90.00
#
_symmetry.space_group_name_H-M   'P 1'
#
loop_
_entity.id
_entity.type
_entity.pdbx_description
1 polymer ?
#
loop_
_entity_poly.entity_id
_entity_poly.type
_entity_poly.pdbx_seq_one_letter_code
_entity_poly.pdbx_strand_id
1 'polypeptide(L)'
;MPLTTAIIIFFAINVCGYNGVDKEADEIMKILAITSCPNGIAHTYMAQEKLEQAAERMGVEIKVETQGGVGTENKLTTEEIKEADGIIIAADRQVDLTRFDGKYLVNESVREGIHNPEQLIQRIIKKEASIHHEQYDADANQRTQSENKKGLQVIYQHLMNGVSFMVPFIVVGGLLMAIALTIGGKPSAEGLVIPEDSIWKSVENIGSLSFKFMVPILAGYIAVSIADKPGLVPGMIGGAIAADGSFYGSDAGAGFLGGIVAGFLAGYIAKWIKNIKTPKAMAPIMPIIIIPIISSLIVGLIFIFCYWCTNFKYILKG
;
A
#
# COMPACT_ATOMS: atom_id res chain seq x y z
N MET A 1 -24.94 -72.93 36.97
CA MET A 1 -26.09 -72.89 36.04
C MET A 1 -25.89 -71.71 35.09
N PRO A 2 -25.99 -71.92 33.76
CA PRO A 2 -24.79 -72.31 33.03
C PRO A 2 -24.20 -71.20 32.15
N LEU A 3 -22.90 -71.35 31.94
CA LEU A 3 -21.97 -70.55 31.14
C LEU A 3 -22.24 -70.58 29.62
N THR A 4 -23.36 -71.17 29.18
CA THR A 4 -23.70 -71.41 27.77
C THR A 4 -24.56 -70.30 27.14
N THR A 5 -25.20 -69.43 27.92
CA THR A 5 -26.03 -68.34 27.38
C THR A 5 -25.20 -67.10 26.99
N ALA A 6 -24.03 -66.90 27.59
CA ALA A 6 -23.17 -65.74 27.31
C ALA A 6 -22.40 -65.86 25.98
N ILE A 7 -22.13 -67.07 25.51
CA ILE A 7 -21.37 -67.30 24.26
C ILE A 7 -22.24 -67.05 23.00
N ILE A 8 -23.56 -67.24 23.09
CA ILE A 8 -24.46 -67.03 21.94
C ILE A 8 -24.69 -65.53 21.67
N ILE A 9 -24.69 -64.67 22.70
CA ILE A 9 -24.79 -63.22 22.52
C ILE A 9 -23.50 -62.62 21.96
N PHE A 10 -22.33 -63.18 22.30
CA PHE A 10 -21.05 -62.71 21.77
C PHE A 10 -20.83 -63.08 20.29
N PHE A 11 -21.48 -64.14 19.79
CA PHE A 11 -21.42 -64.52 18.37
C PHE A 11 -22.49 -63.81 17.51
N ALA A 12 -23.61 -63.37 18.09
CA ALA A 12 -24.67 -62.68 17.35
C ALA A 12 -24.38 -61.18 17.07
N ILE A 13 -23.51 -60.54 17.86
CA ILE A 13 -23.11 -59.14 17.63
C ILE A 13 -22.03 -59.03 16.54
N ASN A 14 -21.30 -60.10 16.24
CA ASN A 14 -20.23 -60.10 15.23
C ASN A 14 -20.69 -60.42 13.78
N VAL A 15 -21.99 -60.63 13.55
CA VAL A 15 -22.53 -61.03 12.22
C VAL A 15 -23.50 -60.00 11.62
N CYS A 16 -23.67 -58.84 12.26
CA CYS A 16 -24.56 -57.80 11.73
C CYS A 16 -23.90 -56.41 11.74
N GLY A 17 -23.26 -56.08 10.61
CA GLY A 17 -23.11 -54.70 10.13
C GLY A 17 -21.89 -53.92 10.61
N TYR A 18 -20.83 -53.89 9.80
CA TYR A 18 -20.44 -52.63 9.18
C TYR A 18 -19.65 -52.91 7.90
N ASN A 19 -20.34 -52.69 6.78
CA ASN A 19 -19.77 -52.65 5.44
C ASN A 19 -18.73 -51.52 5.36
N GLY A 20 -17.72 -51.71 4.51
CA GLY A 20 -16.98 -50.64 3.83
C GLY A 20 -16.58 -49.44 4.69
N VAL A 21 -15.38 -49.46 5.25
CA VAL A 21 -14.68 -48.18 5.43
C VAL A 21 -14.24 -47.75 4.05
N ASP A 22 -15.12 -46.99 3.41
CA ASP A 22 -14.80 -46.16 2.27
C ASP A 22 -13.62 -45.30 2.73
N LYS A 23 -12.45 -45.49 2.10
CA LYS A 23 -11.38 -44.52 2.21
C LYS A 23 -11.89 -43.25 1.55
N GLU A 24 -12.49 -42.35 2.31
CA GLU A 24 -12.52 -40.94 1.94
C GLU A 24 -11.07 -40.57 1.64
N ALA A 25 -10.78 -40.29 0.37
CA ALA A 25 -9.55 -39.62 0.01
C ALA A 25 -9.58 -38.31 0.78
N ASP A 26 -8.66 -38.16 1.74
CA ASP A 26 -8.45 -36.92 2.47
C ASP A 26 -8.17 -35.84 1.43
N GLU A 27 -9.20 -35.08 1.06
CA GLU A 27 -9.13 -34.10 -0.02
C GLU A 27 -8.27 -32.95 0.52
N ILE A 28 -7.01 -32.93 0.09
CA ILE A 28 -6.04 -31.92 0.54
C ILE A 28 -6.61 -30.55 0.21
N MET A 29 -6.90 -29.77 1.27
CA MET A 29 -7.47 -28.43 1.13
C MET A 29 -6.53 -27.55 0.32
N LYS A 30 -7.10 -26.81 -0.64
CA LYS A 30 -6.38 -25.88 -1.52
C LYS A 30 -6.68 -24.44 -1.12
N ILE A 31 -5.67 -23.76 -0.60
CA ILE A 31 -5.74 -22.33 -0.23
C ILE A 31 -4.95 -21.51 -1.23
N LEU A 32 -5.49 -20.37 -1.65
CA LEU A 32 -4.70 -19.35 -2.35
C LEU A 32 -4.46 -18.17 -1.45
N ALA A 33 -3.32 -17.51 -1.62
CA ALA A 33 -3.02 -16.29 -0.88
C ALA A 33 -2.49 -15.17 -1.78
N ILE A 34 -2.71 -13.93 -1.35
CA ILE A 34 -2.02 -12.75 -1.88
C ILE A 34 -1.26 -12.09 -0.75
N THR A 35 0.02 -11.80 -0.97
CA THR A 35 0.81 -10.95 -0.07
C THR A 35 1.20 -9.66 -0.77
N SER A 36 1.11 -8.53 -0.05
CA SER A 36 1.43 -7.22 -0.65
C SER A 36 1.82 -6.15 0.36
N CYS A 37 3.10 -5.81 0.43
CA CYS A 37 3.60 -4.66 1.19
C CYS A 37 4.05 -3.53 0.23
N PRO A 38 3.65 -2.26 0.46
CA PRO A 38 4.11 -1.14 -0.37
C PRO A 38 5.60 -0.80 -0.13
N ASN A 39 6.15 -1.21 1.03
CA ASN A 39 7.47 -0.83 1.52
C ASN A 39 8.54 -1.86 1.14
N GLY A 40 8.80 -1.98 -0.17
CA GLY A 40 9.80 -2.91 -0.70
C GLY A 40 9.26 -4.33 -0.89
N ILE A 41 10.17 -5.31 -0.93
CA ILE A 41 9.83 -6.72 -1.23
C ILE A 41 9.94 -7.64 -0.02
N ALA A 42 10.64 -7.22 1.04
CA ALA A 42 11.00 -8.08 2.15
C ALA A 42 9.77 -8.65 2.89
N HIS A 43 8.85 -7.79 3.33
CA HIS A 43 7.66 -8.25 4.03
C HIS A 43 6.71 -9.06 3.13
N THR A 44 6.64 -8.74 1.83
CA THR A 44 5.84 -9.50 0.87
C THR A 44 6.33 -10.95 0.74
N TYR A 45 7.63 -11.15 0.52
CA TYR A 45 8.22 -12.50 0.44
C TYR A 45 8.26 -13.21 1.79
N MET A 46 8.51 -12.47 2.88
CA MET A 46 8.48 -13.04 4.23
C MET A 46 7.08 -13.57 4.58
N ALA A 47 6.02 -12.82 4.26
CA ALA A 47 4.65 -13.31 4.44
C ALA A 47 4.36 -14.53 3.57
N GLN A 48 4.82 -14.55 2.32
CA GLN A 48 4.70 -15.72 1.44
C GLN A 48 5.36 -16.94 2.09
N GLU A 49 6.64 -16.84 2.44
CA GLU A 49 7.43 -17.94 3.00
C GLU A 49 6.79 -18.46 4.30
N LYS A 50 6.30 -17.56 5.16
CA LYS A 50 5.65 -17.93 6.43
C LYS A 50 4.31 -18.63 6.24
N LEU A 51 3.53 -18.22 5.24
CA LEU A 51 2.29 -18.89 4.87
C LEU A 51 2.56 -20.27 4.26
N GLU A 52 3.54 -20.40 3.36
CA GLU A 52 3.97 -21.68 2.77
C GLU A 52 4.47 -22.66 3.84
N GLN A 53 5.35 -22.20 4.75
CA GLN A 53 5.84 -23.01 5.88
C GLN A 53 4.72 -23.44 6.84
N ALA A 54 3.71 -22.59 7.04
CA ALA A 54 2.57 -22.93 7.89
C ALA A 54 1.63 -23.93 7.21
N ALA A 55 1.36 -23.76 5.91
CA ALA A 55 0.54 -24.69 5.14
C ALA A 55 1.17 -26.09 5.07
N GLU A 56 2.48 -26.17 4.84
CA GLU A 56 3.22 -27.44 4.86
C GLU A 56 3.10 -28.15 6.21
N ARG A 57 3.27 -27.42 7.32
CA ARG A 57 3.08 -27.97 8.69
C ARG A 57 1.65 -28.44 8.96
N MET A 58 0.68 -27.84 8.31
CA MET A 58 -0.75 -28.12 8.49
C MET A 58 -1.31 -29.11 7.46
N GLY A 59 -0.50 -29.59 6.52
CA GLY A 59 -0.93 -30.53 5.48
C GLY A 59 -1.88 -29.93 4.45
N VAL A 60 -1.79 -28.61 4.20
CA VAL A 60 -2.64 -27.86 3.27
C VAL A 60 -1.83 -27.47 2.04
N GLU A 61 -2.42 -27.56 0.86
CA GLU A 61 -1.81 -27.03 -0.37
C GLU A 61 -2.04 -25.51 -0.42
N ILE A 62 -0.96 -24.73 -0.57
CA ILE A 62 -1.05 -23.29 -0.70
C ILE A 62 -0.29 -22.77 -1.92
N LYS A 63 -0.90 -21.83 -2.65
CA LYS A 63 -0.21 -21.02 -3.66
C LYS A 63 -0.32 -19.55 -3.33
N VAL A 64 0.80 -18.84 -3.34
CA VAL A 64 0.87 -17.43 -2.97
C VAL A 64 1.25 -16.57 -4.18
N GLU A 65 0.39 -15.62 -4.52
CA GLU A 65 0.71 -14.51 -5.44
C GLU A 65 1.32 -13.35 -4.64
N THR A 66 2.48 -12.87 -5.06
CA THR A 66 3.13 -11.71 -4.44
C THR A 66 2.90 -10.48 -5.28
N GLN A 67 2.54 -9.37 -4.63
CA GLN A 67 2.41 -8.06 -5.24
C GLN A 67 3.34 -7.09 -4.52
N GLY A 68 4.58 -6.99 -4.99
CA GLY A 68 5.61 -6.18 -4.36
C GLY A 68 6.05 -4.98 -5.20
N GLY A 69 7.12 -4.33 -4.76
CA GLY A 69 7.75 -3.25 -5.53
C GLY A 69 8.20 -3.69 -6.94
N VAL A 70 8.51 -4.97 -7.16
CA VAL A 70 9.01 -5.47 -8.45
C VAL A 70 7.87 -5.79 -9.44
N GLY A 71 6.63 -5.88 -8.95
CA GLY A 71 5.46 -6.25 -9.75
C GLY A 71 4.69 -7.40 -9.11
N THR A 72 3.83 -8.04 -9.92
CA THR A 72 3.10 -9.25 -9.52
C THR A 72 3.87 -10.49 -9.98
N GLU A 73 4.12 -11.42 -9.07
CA GLU A 73 4.73 -12.72 -9.34
C GLU A 73 3.78 -13.84 -8.89
N ASN A 74 3.93 -15.04 -9.47
CA ASN A 74 3.08 -16.20 -9.18
C ASN A 74 1.58 -15.93 -9.30
N LYS A 75 1.19 -15.12 -10.29
CA LYS A 75 -0.19 -14.68 -10.49
C LYS A 75 -1.16 -15.86 -10.50
N LEU A 76 -2.21 -15.75 -9.69
CA LEU A 76 -3.27 -16.76 -9.58
C LEU A 76 -4.08 -16.81 -10.87
N THR A 77 -4.30 -18.01 -11.39
CA THR A 77 -5.13 -18.26 -12.58
C THR A 77 -6.62 -18.38 -12.21
N THR A 78 -7.50 -18.23 -13.20
CA THR A 78 -8.94 -18.38 -12.98
C THR A 78 -9.31 -19.80 -12.56
N GLU A 79 -8.61 -20.79 -13.10
CA GLU A 79 -8.79 -22.21 -12.79
C GLU A 79 -8.42 -22.50 -11.32
N GLU A 80 -7.27 -21.99 -10.87
CA GLU A 80 -6.81 -22.14 -9.49
C GLU A 80 -7.80 -21.51 -8.52
N ILE A 81 -8.29 -20.30 -8.83
CA ILE A 81 -9.25 -19.61 -7.98
C ILE A 81 -10.55 -20.41 -7.90
N LYS A 82 -11.00 -20.99 -9.01
CA LYS A 82 -12.21 -21.81 -9.04
C LYS A 82 -12.07 -23.06 -8.17
N GLU A 83 -10.91 -23.70 -8.16
CA GLU A 83 -10.62 -24.90 -7.36
C GLU A 83 -10.32 -24.61 -5.88
N ALA A 84 -9.98 -23.38 -5.52
CA ALA A 84 -9.61 -23.03 -4.16
C ALA A 84 -10.77 -23.13 -3.15
N ASP A 85 -10.51 -23.72 -1.99
CA ASP A 85 -11.43 -23.79 -0.85
C ASP A 85 -11.52 -22.47 -0.09
N GLY A 86 -10.45 -21.68 -0.12
CA GLY A 86 -10.41 -20.37 0.50
C GLY A 86 -9.25 -19.50 0.05
N ILE A 87 -9.39 -18.21 0.34
CA ILE A 87 -8.47 -17.15 -0.08
C ILE A 87 -7.98 -16.38 1.14
N ILE A 88 -6.66 -16.21 1.26
CA ILE A 88 -6.04 -15.38 2.29
C ILE A 88 -5.44 -14.13 1.63
N ILE A 89 -5.88 -12.95 2.07
CA ILE A 89 -5.27 -11.68 1.69
C ILE A 89 -4.45 -11.20 2.89
N ALA A 90 -3.13 -11.12 2.73
CA ALA A 90 -2.20 -10.56 3.72
C ALA A 90 -1.52 -9.33 3.11
N ALA A 91 -2.20 -8.19 3.13
CA ALA A 91 -1.82 -7.01 2.35
C ALA A 91 -1.94 -5.69 3.13
N ASP A 92 -0.95 -4.82 2.96
CA ASP A 92 -0.92 -3.44 3.46
C ASP A 92 -1.21 -2.43 2.33
N ARG A 93 -1.58 -2.94 1.15
CA ARG A 93 -1.99 -2.20 -0.05
C ARG A 93 -3.35 -2.72 -0.49
N GLN A 94 -4.13 -1.88 -1.17
CA GLN A 94 -5.37 -2.30 -1.81
C GLN A 94 -5.11 -3.37 -2.89
N VAL A 95 -5.79 -4.51 -2.76
CA VAL A 95 -5.75 -5.65 -3.69
C VAL A 95 -7.11 -5.75 -4.39
N ASP A 96 -7.09 -6.14 -5.66
CA ASP A 96 -8.31 -6.44 -6.42
C ASP A 96 -8.94 -7.76 -5.94
N LEU A 97 -10.12 -7.66 -5.33
CA LEU A 97 -10.84 -8.80 -4.77
C LEU A 97 -11.94 -9.35 -5.69
N THR A 98 -12.21 -8.68 -6.81
CA THR A 98 -13.32 -9.03 -7.72
C THR A 98 -13.24 -10.47 -8.24
N ARG A 99 -12.01 -10.97 -8.45
CA ARG A 99 -11.76 -12.34 -8.89
C ARG A 99 -12.06 -13.43 -7.84
N PHE A 100 -12.34 -13.07 -6.58
CA PHE A 100 -12.59 -14.01 -5.48
C PHE A 100 -14.06 -14.06 -5.04
N ASP A 101 -14.97 -13.61 -5.91
CA ASP A 101 -16.40 -13.69 -5.67
C ASP A 101 -16.85 -15.14 -5.34
N GLY A 102 -17.69 -15.27 -4.33
CA GLY A 102 -18.20 -16.54 -3.82
C GLY A 102 -17.22 -17.37 -2.98
N LYS A 103 -15.99 -16.89 -2.73
CA LYS A 103 -14.98 -17.64 -1.95
C LYS A 103 -14.93 -17.25 -0.48
N TYR A 104 -14.58 -18.21 0.38
CA TYR A 104 -14.22 -17.93 1.77
C TYR A 104 -12.95 -17.07 1.78
N LEU A 105 -13.04 -15.87 2.34
CA LEU A 105 -11.95 -14.90 2.26
C LEU A 105 -11.58 -14.35 3.64
N VAL A 106 -10.31 -14.49 3.99
CA VAL A 106 -9.67 -13.81 5.13
C VAL A 106 -8.90 -12.61 4.60
N ASN A 107 -9.11 -11.43 5.16
CA ASN A 107 -8.42 -10.21 4.75
C ASN A 107 -7.75 -9.52 5.93
N GLU A 108 -6.43 -9.54 5.95
CA GLU A 108 -5.58 -9.08 7.05
C GLU A 108 -4.33 -8.35 6.53
N SER A 109 -3.58 -7.74 7.45
CA SER A 109 -2.31 -7.06 7.15
C SER A 109 -1.18 -8.02 6.76
N VAL A 110 -0.14 -7.53 6.07
CA VAL A 110 1.07 -8.34 5.77
C VAL A 110 1.74 -8.78 7.06
N ARG A 111 1.76 -7.90 8.06
CA ARG A 111 2.29 -8.21 9.39
C ARG A 111 1.63 -9.47 9.95
N GLU A 112 0.33 -9.63 9.71
CA GLU A 112 -0.39 -10.76 10.25
C GLU A 112 -0.10 -12.07 9.51
N GLY A 113 0.11 -12.00 8.20
CA GLY A 113 0.66 -13.11 7.42
C GLY A 113 2.07 -13.54 7.86
N ILE A 114 2.86 -12.65 8.48
CA ILE A 114 4.20 -12.98 9.00
C ILE A 114 4.13 -13.63 10.39
N HIS A 115 3.32 -13.06 11.30
CA HIS A 115 3.36 -13.42 12.72
C HIS A 115 2.38 -14.52 13.10
N ASN A 116 1.22 -14.60 12.44
CA ASN A 116 0.17 -15.57 12.75
C ASN A 116 -0.34 -16.36 11.52
N PRO A 117 0.54 -16.89 10.64
CA PRO A 117 0.12 -17.58 9.40
C PRO A 117 -0.76 -18.81 9.65
N GLU A 118 -0.46 -19.60 10.69
CA GLU A 118 -1.27 -20.78 11.05
C GLU A 118 -2.69 -20.40 11.44
N GLN A 119 -2.87 -19.28 12.15
CA GLN A 119 -4.20 -18.81 12.54
C GLN A 119 -5.02 -18.39 11.31
N LEU A 120 -4.40 -17.77 10.31
CA LEU A 120 -5.07 -17.39 9.06
C LEU A 120 -5.53 -18.62 8.28
N ILE A 121 -4.67 -19.64 8.19
CA ILE A 121 -5.00 -20.92 7.55
C ILE A 121 -6.11 -21.65 8.34
N GLN A 122 -6.04 -21.68 9.67
CA GLN A 122 -7.07 -22.28 10.52
C GLN A 122 -8.45 -21.62 10.32
N ARG A 123 -8.51 -20.30 10.15
CA ARG A 123 -9.78 -19.60 9.91
C ARG A 123 -10.44 -20.03 8.61
N ILE A 124 -9.65 -20.34 7.58
CA ILE A 124 -10.15 -20.93 6.33
C ILE A 124 -10.62 -22.37 6.57
N ILE A 125 -9.80 -23.21 7.21
CA ILE A 125 -10.13 -24.62 7.50
C ILE A 125 -11.45 -24.73 8.29
N LYS A 126 -11.61 -23.90 9.32
CA LYS A 126 -12.79 -23.88 10.19
C LYS A 126 -14.01 -23.20 9.56
N LYS A 127 -13.87 -22.64 8.35
CA LYS A 127 -14.90 -21.83 7.66
C LYS A 127 -15.42 -20.67 8.53
N GLU A 128 -14.53 -20.09 9.35
CA GLU A 128 -14.81 -18.90 10.17
C GLU A 128 -14.67 -17.61 9.35
N ALA A 129 -14.15 -17.71 8.12
CA ALA A 129 -14.08 -16.62 7.16
C ALA A 129 -15.46 -16.29 6.56
N SER A 130 -15.70 -15.02 6.26
CA SER A 130 -16.91 -14.61 5.53
C SER A 130 -16.78 -14.96 4.05
N ILE A 131 -17.89 -15.39 3.42
CA ILE A 131 -17.96 -15.53 1.97
C ILE A 131 -17.95 -14.14 1.34
N HIS A 132 -17.00 -13.89 0.45
CA HIS A 132 -16.94 -12.65 -0.31
C HIS A 132 -18.01 -12.67 -1.41
N HIS A 133 -18.90 -11.68 -1.46
CA HIS A 133 -19.78 -11.45 -2.59
C HIS A 133 -19.53 -10.05 -3.16
N GLU A 134 -19.37 -9.94 -4.47
CA GLU A 134 -19.39 -8.69 -5.19
C GLU A 134 -20.81 -8.12 -5.08
N GLN A 135 -20.96 -6.95 -4.44
CA GLN A 135 -22.25 -6.27 -4.34
C GLN A 135 -22.70 -5.80 -5.74
N TYR A 136 -23.45 -6.63 -6.45
CA TYR A 136 -24.37 -6.18 -7.50
C TYR A 136 -25.64 -5.64 -6.85
N ASP A 137 -25.55 -4.47 -6.21
CA ASP A 137 -26.70 -3.84 -5.56
C ASP A 137 -27.63 -3.23 -6.62
N ALA A 138 -28.67 -3.97 -6.98
CA ALA A 138 -29.89 -3.41 -7.58
C ALA A 138 -30.71 -2.67 -6.50
N ASP A 139 -30.18 -1.57 -5.97
CA ASP A 139 -30.97 -0.67 -5.12
C ASP A 139 -30.48 0.78 -5.22
N ALA A 140 -31.30 1.63 -5.83
CA ALA A 140 -30.92 2.95 -6.32
C ALA A 140 -31.13 4.09 -5.28
N ASN A 141 -31.58 3.80 -4.06
CA ASN A 141 -31.96 4.84 -3.09
C ASN A 141 -31.10 4.95 -1.82
N GLN A 142 -30.04 4.16 -1.67
CA GLN A 142 -29.08 4.28 -0.54
C GLN A 142 -27.67 4.77 -0.94
N ARG A 143 -27.42 5.05 -2.22
CA ARG A 143 -26.07 5.30 -2.77
C ARG A 143 -25.47 6.67 -2.40
N THR A 144 -26.28 7.69 -2.12
CA THR A 144 -25.77 9.08 -1.99
C THR A 144 -24.95 9.34 -0.71
N GLN A 145 -25.14 8.57 0.36
CA GLN A 145 -24.41 8.77 1.63
C GLN A 145 -23.19 7.85 1.81
N SER A 146 -23.17 6.68 1.16
CA SER A 146 -22.09 5.69 1.28
C SER A 146 -20.91 5.98 0.34
N GLU A 147 -21.19 6.46 -0.88
CA GLU A 147 -20.13 6.80 -1.85
C GLU A 147 -19.29 8.01 -1.42
N ASN A 148 -19.91 9.03 -0.83
CA ASN A 148 -19.18 10.23 -0.37
C ASN A 148 -18.23 9.92 0.80
N LYS A 149 -18.62 9.01 1.70
CA LYS A 149 -17.74 8.51 2.77
C LYS A 149 -16.56 7.70 2.21
N LYS A 150 -16.81 6.86 1.21
CA LYS A 150 -15.75 6.08 0.53
C LYS A 150 -14.76 6.99 -0.21
N GLY A 151 -15.24 7.98 -0.98
CA GLY A 151 -14.38 8.92 -1.71
C GLY A 151 -13.50 9.77 -0.79
N LEU A 152 -14.07 10.32 0.28
CA LEU A 152 -13.32 11.10 1.27
C LEU A 152 -12.29 10.24 2.02
N GLN A 153 -12.65 8.99 2.35
CA GLN A 153 -11.73 8.04 2.98
C GLN A 153 -10.54 7.71 2.07
N VAL A 154 -10.75 7.57 0.76
CA VAL A 154 -9.67 7.34 -0.21
C VAL A 154 -8.73 8.54 -0.32
N ILE A 155 -9.27 9.77 -0.40
CA ILE A 155 -8.46 10.99 -0.40
C ILE A 155 -7.63 11.09 0.89
N TYR A 156 -8.24 10.81 2.04
CA TYR A 156 -7.55 10.79 3.32
C TYR A 156 -6.41 9.76 3.33
N GLN A 157 -6.63 8.55 2.81
CA GLN A 157 -5.59 7.53 2.72
C GLN A 157 -4.40 7.99 1.87
N HIS A 158 -4.65 8.61 0.71
CA HIS A 158 -3.58 9.14 -0.14
C HIS A 158 -2.77 10.22 0.57
N LEU A 159 -3.46 11.13 1.25
CA LEU A 159 -2.82 12.18 2.06
C LEU A 159 -1.98 11.58 3.20
N MET A 160 -2.52 10.61 3.92
CA MET A 160 -1.85 9.97 5.05
C MET A 160 -0.63 9.16 4.61
N ASN A 161 -0.64 8.58 3.41
CA ASN A 161 0.56 7.97 2.85
C ASN A 161 1.69 9.00 2.73
N GLY A 162 1.43 10.16 2.11
CA GLY A 162 2.44 11.23 2.01
C GLY A 162 2.94 11.74 3.37
N VAL A 163 2.02 11.97 4.30
CA VAL A 163 2.35 12.42 5.67
C VAL A 163 3.23 11.40 6.39
N SER A 164 2.96 10.10 6.27
CA SER A 164 3.73 9.07 6.96
C SER A 164 5.19 9.06 6.52
N PHE A 165 5.46 9.29 5.24
CA PHE A 165 6.83 9.34 4.70
C PHE A 165 7.56 10.65 4.98
N MET A 166 6.85 11.77 5.19
CA MET A 166 7.51 13.06 5.49
C MET A 166 7.92 13.19 6.96
N VAL A 167 7.20 12.54 7.90
CA VAL A 167 7.43 12.70 9.34
C VAL A 167 8.88 12.41 9.75
N PRO A 168 9.53 11.32 9.29
CA PRO A 168 10.94 11.07 9.63
C PRO A 168 11.89 12.20 9.21
N PHE A 169 11.65 12.86 8.08
CA PHE A 169 12.46 13.99 7.61
C PHE A 169 12.30 15.22 8.52
N ILE A 170 11.09 15.48 9.00
CA ILE A 170 10.81 16.56 9.94
C ILE A 170 11.52 16.30 11.27
N VAL A 171 11.44 15.07 11.78
CA VAL A 171 12.07 14.69 13.04
C VAL A 171 13.58 14.86 12.96
N VAL A 172 14.22 14.33 11.90
CA VAL A 172 15.67 14.47 11.69
C VAL A 172 16.05 15.95 11.49
N GLY A 173 15.32 16.69 10.65
CA GLY A 173 15.57 18.09 10.39
C GLY A 173 15.50 18.95 11.64
N GLY A 174 14.40 18.83 12.39
CA GLY A 174 14.13 19.60 13.60
C GLY A 174 15.14 19.31 14.69
N LEU A 175 15.43 18.02 14.93
CA LEU A 175 16.34 17.63 15.99
C LEU A 175 17.79 18.04 15.68
N LEU A 176 18.26 17.89 14.45
CA LEU A 176 19.61 18.31 14.06
C LEU A 176 19.79 19.82 14.14
N MET A 177 18.81 20.60 13.66
CA MET A 177 18.86 22.07 13.78
C MET A 177 18.83 22.51 15.25
N ALA A 178 17.99 21.90 16.09
CA ALA A 178 17.90 22.22 17.51
C ALA A 178 19.22 21.92 18.26
N ILE A 179 19.83 20.75 17.99
CA ILE A 179 21.12 20.37 18.58
C ILE A 179 22.23 21.32 18.13
N ALA A 180 22.28 21.63 16.83
CA ALA A 180 23.27 22.54 16.27
C ALA A 180 23.20 23.93 16.90
N LEU A 181 21.98 24.45 17.08
CA LEU A 181 21.77 25.76 17.70
C LEU A 181 22.07 25.76 19.20
N THR A 182 21.70 24.69 19.91
CA THR A 182 21.90 24.57 21.36
C THR A 182 23.38 24.47 21.73
N ILE A 183 24.17 23.76 20.93
CA ILE A 183 25.60 23.52 21.23
C ILE A 183 26.50 24.52 20.51
N GLY A 184 26.18 24.87 19.26
CA GLY A 184 27.00 25.71 18.40
C GLY A 184 26.57 27.18 18.30
N GLY A 185 25.39 27.53 18.82
CA GLY A 185 24.87 28.89 18.75
C GLY A 185 25.61 29.86 19.67
N LYS A 186 25.93 31.03 19.14
CA LYS A 186 26.46 32.17 19.91
C LYS A 186 25.42 33.30 19.96
N PRO A 187 25.29 34.03 21.08
CA PRO A 187 24.41 35.18 21.15
C PRO A 187 24.79 36.25 20.12
N SER A 188 23.78 36.79 19.44
CA SER A 188 23.88 37.90 18.51
C SER A 188 22.69 38.86 18.70
N ALA A 189 22.69 39.99 17.99
CA ALA A 189 21.56 40.93 18.00
C ALA A 189 20.26 40.31 17.45
N GLU A 190 20.34 39.25 16.66
CA GLU A 190 19.21 38.56 16.01
C GLU A 190 18.82 37.26 16.75
N GLY A 191 19.47 36.96 17.88
CA GLY A 191 19.26 35.73 18.65
C GLY A 191 20.50 34.82 18.66
N LEU A 192 20.29 33.52 18.90
CA LEU A 192 21.35 32.51 18.79
C LEU A 192 21.66 32.29 17.30
N VAL A 193 22.92 32.45 16.91
CA VAL A 193 23.39 32.22 15.54
C VAL A 193 24.60 31.32 15.57
N ILE A 194 24.64 30.32 14.69
CA ILE A 194 25.77 29.40 14.56
C ILE A 194 26.84 30.06 13.69
N PRO A 195 28.11 30.17 14.14
CA PRO A 195 29.19 30.69 13.32
C PRO A 195 29.41 29.86 12.05
N GLU A 196 29.62 30.53 10.91
CA GLU A 196 29.78 29.89 9.60
C GLU A 196 31.01 28.97 9.50
N ASP A 197 32.06 29.22 10.29
CA ASP A 197 33.28 28.43 10.38
C ASP A 197 33.15 27.20 11.31
N SER A 198 31.99 27.03 11.97
CA SER A 198 31.76 25.96 12.93
C SER A 198 31.29 24.66 12.28
N ILE A 199 31.73 23.52 12.82
CA ILE A 199 31.15 22.20 12.48
C ILE A 199 29.64 22.14 12.69
N TRP A 200 29.10 22.92 13.63
CA TRP A 200 27.68 22.98 13.91
C TRP A 200 26.88 23.61 12.76
N LYS A 201 27.51 24.47 11.95
CA LYS A 201 26.88 25.00 10.74
C LYS A 201 26.61 23.88 9.73
N SER A 202 27.53 22.94 9.59
CA SER A 202 27.32 21.74 8.77
C SER A 202 26.16 20.88 9.29
N VAL A 203 26.04 20.72 10.61
CA VAL A 203 24.92 19.99 11.23
C VAL A 203 23.59 20.70 10.99
N GLU A 204 23.55 22.03 11.14
CA GLU A 204 22.38 22.85 10.81
C GLU A 204 21.99 22.69 9.33
N ASN A 205 22.97 22.76 8.41
CA ASN A 205 22.74 22.62 6.98
C ASN A 205 22.15 21.26 6.61
N ILE A 206 22.60 20.16 7.24
CA ILE A 206 22.01 18.83 7.08
C ILE A 206 20.56 18.81 7.56
N GLY A 207 20.28 19.43 8.72
CA GLY A 207 18.92 19.54 9.25
C GLY A 207 18.01 20.38 8.34
N SER A 208 18.50 21.52 7.87
CA SER A 208 17.81 22.40 6.91
C SER A 208 17.50 21.69 5.60
N LEU A 209 18.46 20.93 5.05
CA LEU A 209 18.24 20.14 3.85
C LEU A 209 17.17 19.05 4.06
N SER A 210 17.18 18.40 5.23
CA SER A 210 16.16 17.41 5.59
C SER A 210 14.75 18.03 5.61
N PHE A 211 14.60 19.25 6.15
CA PHE A 211 13.35 20.00 6.09
C PHE A 211 12.93 20.36 4.67
N LYS A 212 13.88 20.74 3.79
CA LYS A 212 13.58 21.06 2.39
C LYS A 212 12.98 19.87 1.63
N PHE A 213 13.32 18.63 2.01
CA PHE A 213 12.74 17.43 1.41
C PHE A 213 11.33 17.11 1.89
N MET A 214 10.83 17.73 2.97
CA MET A 214 9.51 17.44 3.53
C MET A 214 8.38 17.54 2.49
N VAL A 215 8.30 18.67 1.77
CA VAL A 215 7.23 18.93 0.79
C VAL A 215 7.36 18.05 -0.46
N PRO A 216 8.56 17.89 -1.07
CA PRO A 216 8.79 16.90 -2.12
C PRO A 216 8.40 15.47 -1.74
N ILE A 217 8.77 15.01 -0.54
CA ILE A 217 8.47 13.65 -0.06
C ILE A 217 6.96 13.47 0.12
N LEU A 218 6.29 14.43 0.77
CA LEU A 218 4.84 14.43 0.91
C LEU A 218 4.14 14.29 -0.45
N ALA A 219 4.47 15.18 -1.40
CA ALA A 219 3.86 15.20 -2.71
C ALA A 219 4.15 13.93 -3.52
N GLY A 220 5.41 13.46 -3.47
CA GLY A 220 5.85 12.22 -4.10
C GLY A 220 5.07 11.01 -3.62
N TYR A 221 4.90 10.84 -2.31
CA TYR A 221 4.21 9.68 -1.76
C TYR A 221 2.68 9.77 -1.83
N ILE A 222 2.09 10.97 -1.89
CA ILE A 222 0.69 11.12 -2.34
C ILE A 222 0.56 10.59 -3.77
N ALA A 223 1.42 11.05 -4.69
CA ALA A 223 1.37 10.64 -6.09
C ALA A 223 1.61 9.12 -6.26
N VAL A 224 2.54 8.53 -5.49
CA VAL A 224 2.78 7.08 -5.48
C VAL A 224 1.53 6.31 -5.03
N SER A 225 0.81 6.79 -4.02
CA SER A 225 -0.40 6.11 -3.57
C SER A 225 -1.53 6.09 -4.61
N ILE A 226 -1.45 6.96 -5.63
CA ILE A 226 -2.44 7.05 -6.72
C ILE A 226 -1.97 6.31 -7.99
N ALA A 227 -0.70 6.45 -8.37
CA ALA A 227 -0.16 6.00 -9.65
C ALA A 227 0.94 4.92 -9.55
N ASP A 228 1.28 4.47 -8.35
CA ASP A 228 2.45 3.64 -8.02
C ASP A 228 3.77 4.37 -8.28
N LYS A 229 4.87 3.61 -8.40
CA LYS A 229 6.23 4.11 -8.69
C LYS A 229 6.30 5.20 -9.79
N PRO A 230 5.55 5.13 -10.91
CA PRO A 230 5.59 6.18 -11.93
C PRO A 230 5.18 7.57 -11.44
N GLY A 231 4.39 7.66 -10.36
CA GLY A 231 3.99 8.92 -9.74
C GLY A 231 5.05 9.57 -8.87
N LEU A 232 6.11 8.85 -8.46
CA LEU A 232 7.09 9.33 -7.48
C LEU A 232 7.81 10.60 -7.96
N VAL A 233 8.50 10.51 -9.09
CA VAL A 233 9.28 11.61 -9.67
C VAL A 233 8.42 12.85 -9.95
N PRO A 234 7.27 12.76 -10.65
CA PRO A 234 6.44 13.94 -10.91
C PRO A 234 5.87 14.54 -9.63
N GLY A 235 5.53 13.72 -8.63
CA GLY A 235 5.09 14.22 -7.33
C GLY A 235 6.20 14.96 -6.59
N MET A 236 7.42 14.41 -6.53
CA MET A 236 8.56 15.06 -5.87
C MET A 236 8.96 16.36 -6.55
N ILE A 237 9.04 16.37 -7.88
CA ILE A 237 9.35 17.59 -8.65
C ILE A 237 8.25 18.63 -8.48
N GLY A 238 6.98 18.22 -8.59
CA GLY A 238 5.84 19.11 -8.36
C GLY A 238 5.83 19.70 -6.96
N GLY A 239 6.12 18.89 -5.93
CA GLY A 239 6.23 19.35 -4.55
C GLY A 239 7.41 20.30 -4.31
N ALA A 240 8.56 20.04 -4.96
CA ALA A 240 9.72 20.93 -4.90
C ALA A 240 9.44 22.28 -5.54
N ILE A 241 8.83 22.28 -6.74
CA ILE A 241 8.37 23.49 -7.41
C ILE A 241 7.38 24.23 -6.51
N ALA A 242 6.37 23.54 -5.97
CA ALA A 242 5.39 24.17 -5.08
C ALA A 242 6.02 24.79 -3.82
N ALA A 243 7.10 24.23 -3.29
CA ALA A 243 7.81 24.77 -2.14
C ALA A 243 8.74 25.95 -2.49
N ASP A 244 9.09 26.14 -3.76
CA ASP A 244 10.05 27.14 -4.21
C ASP A 244 9.39 28.18 -5.14
N GLY A 245 9.12 29.36 -4.59
CA GLY A 245 8.46 30.47 -5.30
C GLY A 245 9.22 30.98 -6.53
N SER A 246 10.52 30.70 -6.63
CA SER A 246 11.36 31.15 -7.76
C SER A 246 10.90 30.57 -9.10
N PHE A 247 10.25 29.40 -9.11
CA PHE A 247 9.75 28.77 -10.33
C PHE A 247 8.54 29.49 -10.95
N TYR A 248 7.78 30.25 -10.16
CA TYR A 248 6.57 30.96 -10.62
C TYR A 248 6.55 32.44 -10.23
N GLY A 249 7.73 33.01 -9.96
CA GLY A 249 7.92 34.45 -9.76
C GLY A 249 7.27 35.00 -8.48
N SER A 250 7.30 34.21 -7.39
CA SER A 250 6.79 34.60 -6.07
C SER A 250 7.92 34.63 -5.04
N ASP A 251 7.91 35.60 -4.14
CA ASP A 251 8.86 35.69 -3.02
C ASP A 251 8.67 34.55 -2.01
N ALA A 252 7.46 33.95 -1.99
CA ALA A 252 7.12 32.82 -1.13
C ALA A 252 6.63 31.63 -1.95
N GLY A 253 7.03 30.43 -1.55
CA GLY A 253 6.47 29.20 -2.09
C GLY A 253 5.03 28.97 -1.64
N ALA A 254 4.26 28.22 -2.43
CA ALA A 254 2.94 27.69 -2.03
C ALA A 254 3.03 26.71 -0.85
N GLY A 255 4.24 26.24 -0.53
CA GLY A 255 4.56 25.53 0.71
C GLY A 255 3.85 24.19 0.81
N PHE A 256 3.45 23.82 2.03
CA PHE A 256 2.83 22.53 2.32
C PHE A 256 1.51 22.30 1.56
N LEU A 257 0.65 23.32 1.50
CA LEU A 257 -0.63 23.23 0.79
C LEU A 257 -0.42 23.05 -0.73
N GLY A 258 0.53 23.80 -1.30
CA GLY A 258 0.94 23.61 -2.69
C GLY A 258 1.47 22.20 -2.97
N GLY A 259 2.25 21.64 -2.04
CA GLY A 259 2.75 20.27 -2.14
C GLY A 259 1.66 19.21 -2.15
N ILE A 260 0.61 19.37 -1.32
CA ILE A 260 -0.55 18.46 -1.34
C ILE A 260 -1.23 18.50 -2.72
N VAL A 261 -1.52 19.71 -3.21
CA VAL A 261 -2.16 19.90 -4.53
C VAL A 261 -1.28 19.31 -5.63
N ALA A 262 0.03 19.56 -5.60
CA ALA A 262 0.99 19.01 -6.55
C ALA A 262 1.04 17.48 -6.52
N GLY A 263 0.99 16.86 -5.33
CA GLY A 263 0.99 15.41 -5.17
C GLY A 263 -0.23 14.74 -5.78
N PHE A 264 -1.43 15.28 -5.52
CA PHE A 264 -2.66 14.76 -6.15
C PHE A 264 -2.64 14.98 -7.66
N LEU A 265 -2.26 16.17 -8.12
CA LEU A 265 -2.17 16.50 -9.54
C LEU A 265 -1.21 15.56 -10.28
N ALA A 266 0.01 15.38 -9.75
CA ALA A 266 1.01 14.48 -10.29
C ALA A 266 0.54 13.02 -10.31
N GLY A 267 -0.10 12.56 -9.23
CA GLY A 267 -0.66 11.22 -9.14
C GLY A 267 -1.72 10.96 -10.21
N TYR A 268 -2.69 11.86 -10.38
CA TYR A 268 -3.73 11.67 -11.39
C TYR A 268 -3.22 11.81 -12.82
N ILE A 269 -2.27 12.72 -13.09
CA ILE A 269 -1.64 12.83 -14.41
C ILE A 269 -0.86 11.55 -14.74
N ALA A 270 -0.04 11.06 -13.81
CA ALA A 270 0.73 9.83 -14.02
C ALA A 270 -0.18 8.62 -14.23
N LYS A 271 -1.27 8.50 -13.44
CA LYS A 271 -2.30 7.47 -13.60
C LYS A 271 -3.01 7.56 -14.95
N TRP A 272 -3.30 8.77 -15.42
CA TRP A 272 -3.93 8.98 -16.72
C TRP A 272 -3.03 8.50 -17.86
N ILE A 273 -1.74 8.85 -17.85
CA ILE A 273 -0.79 8.40 -18.88
C ILE A 273 -0.57 6.88 -18.81
N LYS A 274 -0.55 6.30 -17.60
CA LYS A 274 -0.44 4.84 -17.39
C LYS A 274 -1.57 4.05 -18.06
N ASN A 275 -2.75 4.64 -18.20
CA ASN A 275 -3.93 3.99 -18.79
C ASN A 275 -3.96 4.07 -20.33
N ILE A 276 -3.02 4.78 -20.97
CA ILE A 276 -2.94 4.85 -22.43
C ILE A 276 -2.45 3.50 -22.96
N LYS A 277 -3.19 2.92 -23.92
CA LYS A 277 -2.83 1.64 -24.54
C LYS A 277 -1.52 1.79 -25.30
N THR A 278 -0.48 1.07 -24.89
CA THR A 278 0.82 1.06 -25.55
C THR A 278 1.16 -0.29 -26.19
N PRO A 279 1.88 -0.31 -27.33
CA PRO A 279 2.40 -1.54 -27.91
C PRO A 279 3.26 -2.32 -26.91
N LYS A 280 3.28 -3.66 -26.99
CA LYS A 280 4.04 -4.54 -26.07
C LYS A 280 5.52 -4.16 -25.95
N ALA A 281 6.13 -3.64 -27.03
CA ALA A 281 7.52 -3.20 -27.06
C ALA A 281 7.81 -2.01 -26.12
N MET A 282 6.81 -1.19 -25.78
CA MET A 282 6.98 0.01 -24.94
C MET A 282 6.64 -0.23 -23.47
N ALA A 283 6.04 -1.37 -23.13
CA ALA A 283 5.54 -1.64 -21.78
C ALA A 283 6.60 -1.45 -20.66
N PRO A 284 7.88 -1.83 -20.82
CA PRO A 284 8.90 -1.58 -19.79
C PRO A 284 9.35 -0.11 -19.70
N ILE A 285 9.35 0.59 -20.83
CA ILE A 285 9.87 1.97 -20.95
C ILE A 285 8.85 2.98 -20.41
N MET A 286 7.55 2.68 -20.55
CA MET A 286 6.46 3.55 -20.12
C MET A 286 6.54 3.98 -18.65
N PRO A 287 6.53 3.06 -17.66
CA PRO A 287 6.54 3.43 -16.23
C PRO A 287 7.89 3.99 -15.74
N ILE A 288 8.99 3.67 -16.42
CA ILE A 288 10.34 4.05 -15.98
C ILE A 288 10.76 5.40 -16.55
N ILE A 289 10.45 5.68 -17.82
CA ILE A 289 10.96 6.84 -18.54
C ILE A 289 9.83 7.77 -18.96
N ILE A 290 8.85 7.26 -19.73
CA ILE A 290 7.86 8.12 -20.39
C ILE A 290 6.93 8.79 -19.38
N ILE A 291 6.32 8.01 -18.48
CA ILE A 291 5.35 8.53 -17.51
C ILE A 291 6.03 9.54 -16.57
N PRO A 292 7.20 9.24 -15.96
CA PRO A 292 7.88 10.22 -15.11
C PRO A 292 8.22 11.53 -15.82
N ILE A 293 8.75 11.48 -17.05
CA ILE A 293 9.16 12.68 -17.79
C ILE A 293 7.95 13.53 -18.16
N ILE A 294 6.96 12.93 -18.83
CA ILE A 294 5.79 13.67 -19.32
C ILE A 294 4.97 14.22 -18.15
N SER A 295 4.75 13.41 -17.10
CA SER A 295 4.00 13.88 -15.93
C SER A 295 4.71 15.03 -15.24
N SER A 296 6.04 14.97 -15.10
CA SER A 296 6.82 16.04 -14.44
C SER A 296 6.76 17.33 -15.24
N LEU A 297 6.86 17.23 -16.58
CA LEU A 297 6.73 18.37 -17.48
C LEU A 297 5.34 19.01 -17.35
N ILE A 298 4.26 18.23 -17.40
CA ILE A 298 2.90 18.76 -17.29
C ILE A 298 2.68 19.43 -15.92
N VAL A 299 3.05 18.77 -14.83
CA VAL A 299 2.90 19.32 -13.47
C VAL A 299 3.69 20.61 -13.30
N GLY A 300 4.96 20.62 -13.75
CA GLY A 300 5.80 21.81 -13.68
C GLY A 300 5.23 22.97 -14.50
N LEU A 301 4.81 22.72 -15.74
CA LEU A 301 4.18 23.74 -16.58
C LEU A 301 2.89 24.29 -15.95
N ILE A 302 2.06 23.45 -15.32
CA ILE A 302 0.86 23.92 -14.62
C ILE A 302 1.23 24.89 -13.49
N PHE A 303 2.23 24.59 -12.66
CA PHE A 303 2.64 25.51 -11.59
C PHE A 303 3.23 26.82 -12.13
N ILE A 304 4.04 26.75 -13.19
CA ILE A 304 4.69 27.92 -13.80
C ILE A 304 3.67 28.83 -14.49
N PHE A 305 2.74 28.25 -15.28
CA PHE A 305 1.85 29.02 -16.16
C PHE A 305 0.46 29.30 -15.58
N CYS A 306 -0.10 28.41 -14.74
CA CYS A 306 -1.44 28.58 -14.17
C CYS A 306 -1.46 29.70 -13.11
N TYR A 307 -0.33 29.95 -12.44
CA TYR A 307 -0.17 31.11 -11.54
C TYR A 307 0.01 32.45 -12.27
N TRP A 308 0.51 32.43 -13.51
CA TRP A 308 0.69 33.64 -14.31
C TRP A 308 -0.64 34.21 -14.84
N CYS A 309 -1.65 33.36 -15.00
CA CYS A 309 -2.94 33.78 -15.58
C CYS A 309 -3.93 34.36 -14.55
N THR A 310 -3.77 34.09 -13.24
CA THR A 310 -4.94 34.23 -12.34
C THR A 310 -4.86 35.28 -11.23
N ASN A 311 -3.75 35.55 -10.50
CA ASN A 311 -3.96 36.36 -9.26
C ASN A 311 -2.87 37.26 -8.66
N PHE A 312 -1.59 37.27 -9.06
CA PHE A 312 -0.63 38.04 -8.25
C PHE A 312 -0.39 39.50 -8.67
N LYS A 313 -0.77 39.89 -9.90
CA LYS A 313 -0.58 41.28 -10.37
C LYS A 313 -1.70 42.24 -9.94
N TYR A 314 -2.85 41.71 -9.52
CA TYR A 314 -4.04 42.51 -9.17
C TYR A 314 -4.27 42.69 -7.67
N ILE A 315 -3.71 41.83 -6.80
CA ILE A 315 -3.97 41.90 -5.35
C ILE A 315 -2.97 42.80 -4.59
N LEU A 316 -1.80 43.11 -5.16
CA LEU A 316 -0.80 44.01 -4.54
C LEU A 316 -0.78 45.43 -5.12
N LYS A 317 -1.76 45.77 -5.98
CA LYS A 317 -1.98 47.14 -6.50
C LYS A 317 -3.31 47.77 -6.05
N GLY A 318 -3.99 47.16 -5.08
CA GLY A 318 -5.18 47.69 -4.43
C GLY A 318 -4.89 48.12 -3.01
#